data_AF-A0A1F4U6X6-F1
#
_entry.id   AF-A0A1F4U6X6-F1
#
_cell.length_a   1.000
_cell.length_b   1.000
_cell.length_c   1.000
_cell.angle_alpha   90.00
_cell.angle_beta   90.00
_cell.angle_gamma   90.00
#
_symmetry.space_group_name_H-M   'P 1'
#
loop_
_entity.id
_entity.type
_entity.pdbx_description
1 polymer ?
#
loop_
_entity_poly.entity_id
_entity_poly.type
_entity_poly.pdbx_seq_one_letter_code
_entity_poly.pdbx_strand_id
1 'polypeptide(L)'
;MRAKPLLSINVASKKAGVSPTTFSVFAAGHLSAISHQSIAGLYNSPIKREDPRMKTTEKDVDSRLGYDPMSVLLGFLGNDFGNPVAMINIVKLVLCDIVREFPSTHQELTGDESFVTTRPSEANVWVCPWVVVEESVSGQGYRGDFHGQRKSLSQLMVMAVAEEAKKTDKVGDVIAFTRPFRAGDYLLNKVGKCSLKPCPGSRLLGVWKGDVFYNIDQQGISNGEQYLLFWDNYYSLKDNDGESRLWDTVLGMHLSNGAAPLFVRPHGQIYDLPSLGVRMGFAYHLNGA
;
A
#
# COMPACT_ATOMS: atom_id res chain seq x y z
N MET A 1 -7.37 -24.25 18.61
CA MET A 1 -8.08 -23.03 19.07
C MET A 1 -8.56 -22.29 17.82
N ARG A 2 -9.84 -21.91 17.67
CA ARG A 2 -10.29 -21.15 16.49
C ARG A 2 -9.74 -19.72 16.61
N ALA A 3 -9.02 -19.23 15.59
CA ALA A 3 -8.51 -17.87 15.57
C ALA A 3 -9.68 -16.87 15.67
N LYS A 4 -9.53 -15.82 16.48
CA LYS A 4 -10.50 -14.72 16.58
C LYS A 4 -10.17 -13.66 15.53
N PRO A 5 -11.15 -13.11 14.81
CA PRO A 5 -10.90 -12.01 13.88
C PRO A 5 -10.44 -10.75 14.63
N LEU A 6 -9.50 -10.03 14.02
CA LEU A 6 -9.06 -8.69 14.43
C LEU A 6 -10.12 -7.65 14.12
N LEU A 7 -10.83 -7.84 13.00
CA LEU A 7 -11.93 -7.01 12.54
C LEU A 7 -13.00 -7.91 11.91
N SER A 8 -14.28 -7.64 12.19
CA SER A 8 -15.40 -8.32 11.53
C SER A 8 -16.52 -7.31 11.30
N ILE A 9 -16.85 -7.07 10.03
CA ILE A 9 -17.78 -6.02 9.61
C ILE A 9 -18.73 -6.56 8.55
N ASN A 10 -20.01 -6.22 8.64
CA ASN A 10 -20.95 -6.49 7.55
C ASN A 10 -20.65 -5.57 6.37
N VAL A 11 -20.45 -6.17 5.20
CA VAL A 11 -20.17 -5.48 3.95
C VAL A 11 -21.25 -5.79 2.92
N ALA A 12 -21.55 -4.81 2.08
CA ALA A 12 -22.45 -4.97 0.94
C ALA A 12 -21.73 -4.57 -0.35
N SER A 13 -21.98 -5.35 -1.39
CA SER A 13 -21.49 -5.10 -2.75
C SER A 13 -22.31 -3.99 -3.41
N LYS A 14 -21.68 -3.25 -4.34
CA LYS A 14 -22.41 -2.32 -5.23
C LYS A 14 -22.99 -3.05 -6.45
N LYS A 15 -22.54 -4.28 -6.72
CA LYS A 15 -23.00 -5.09 -7.84
C LYS A 15 -24.36 -5.71 -7.52
N ALA A 16 -25.34 -5.51 -8.41
CA ALA A 16 -26.66 -6.10 -8.28
C ALA A 16 -26.59 -7.63 -8.20
N GLY A 17 -27.45 -8.24 -7.37
CA GLY A 17 -27.52 -9.69 -7.19
C GLY A 17 -26.43 -10.29 -6.28
N VAL A 18 -25.53 -9.48 -5.72
CA VAL A 18 -24.53 -9.94 -4.75
C VAL A 18 -25.04 -9.65 -3.34
N SER A 19 -25.29 -10.71 -2.56
CA SER A 19 -25.80 -10.60 -1.20
C SER A 19 -24.80 -9.93 -0.25
N PRO A 20 -25.28 -9.16 0.75
CA PRO A 20 -24.45 -8.72 1.86
C PRO A 20 -23.81 -9.91 2.57
N THR A 21 -22.61 -9.71 3.09
CA THR A 21 -21.84 -10.73 3.77
C THR A 21 -20.96 -10.11 4.85
N THR A 22 -20.23 -10.91 5.61
CA THR A 22 -19.26 -10.42 6.60
C THR A 22 -17.87 -10.38 5.99
N PHE A 23 -17.15 -9.28 6.13
CA PHE A 23 -15.72 -9.20 5.91
C PHE A 23 -14.98 -9.38 7.23
N SER A 24 -14.11 -10.39 7.31
CA SER A 24 -13.35 -10.69 8.53
C SER A 24 -11.86 -10.69 8.25
N VAL A 25 -11.09 -10.03 9.12
CA VAL A 25 -9.64 -9.90 9.02
C VAL A 25 -8.97 -10.70 10.13
N PHE A 26 -7.95 -11.49 9.77
CA PHE A 26 -7.20 -12.33 10.69
C PHE A 26 -5.70 -12.18 10.45
N ALA A 27 -4.90 -12.44 11.48
CA ALA A 27 -3.47 -12.62 11.32
C ALA A 27 -3.17 -13.97 10.67
N ALA A 28 -2.39 -13.96 9.59
CA ALA A 28 -2.07 -15.16 8.83
C ALA A 28 -1.36 -16.22 9.68
N GLY A 29 -0.43 -15.81 10.56
CA GLY A 29 0.29 -16.74 11.44
C GLY A 29 -0.59 -17.45 12.47
N HIS A 30 -1.84 -17.02 12.65
CA HIS A 30 -2.83 -17.70 13.51
C HIS A 30 -3.74 -18.67 12.73
N LEU A 31 -3.59 -18.76 11.40
CA LEU A 31 -4.41 -19.59 10.53
C LEU A 31 -3.62 -20.81 10.03
N SER A 32 -3.80 -21.96 10.70
CA SER A 32 -3.10 -23.19 10.34
C SER A 32 -3.58 -23.85 9.03
N ALA A 33 -4.69 -23.38 8.44
CA ALA A 33 -5.32 -23.98 7.28
C ALA A 33 -5.01 -23.26 5.95
N ILE A 34 -4.35 -22.09 5.99
CA ILE A 34 -4.02 -21.32 4.80
C ILE A 34 -2.64 -21.73 4.29
N SER A 35 -2.57 -22.14 3.03
CA SER A 35 -1.29 -22.36 2.36
C SER A 35 -0.55 -21.04 2.17
N HIS A 36 0.74 -21.01 2.52
CA HIS A 36 1.60 -19.84 2.32
C HIS A 36 1.82 -19.55 0.83
N GLN A 37 1.76 -20.57 -0.05
CA GLN A 37 1.68 -20.38 -1.50
C GLN A 37 0.46 -19.55 -1.92
N SER A 38 -0.71 -19.71 -1.29
CA SER A 38 -1.88 -18.88 -1.57
C SER A 38 -1.66 -17.42 -1.15
N ILE A 39 -0.99 -17.19 -0.02
CA ILE A 39 -0.62 -15.84 0.44
C ILE A 39 0.35 -15.19 -0.54
N ALA A 40 1.38 -15.91 -0.98
CA ALA A 40 2.33 -15.44 -2.00
C ALA A 40 1.62 -15.15 -3.34
N GLY A 41 0.65 -15.99 -3.73
CA GLY A 41 -0.19 -15.76 -4.91
C GLY A 41 -0.96 -14.44 -4.84
N LEU A 42 -1.64 -14.18 -3.72
CA LEU A 42 -2.37 -12.94 -3.47
C LEU A 42 -1.44 -11.72 -3.43
N TYR A 43 -0.27 -11.84 -2.79
CA TYR A 43 0.76 -10.79 -2.78
C TYR A 43 1.18 -10.40 -4.20
N ASN A 44 1.35 -11.39 -5.07
CA ASN A 44 1.85 -11.25 -6.42
C ASN A 44 0.78 -10.90 -7.46
N SER A 45 -0.51 -10.98 -7.14
CA SER A 45 -1.59 -10.73 -8.10
C SER A 45 -1.55 -9.35 -8.81
N PRO A 46 -1.18 -8.23 -8.15
CA PRO A 46 -1.00 -6.94 -8.83
C PRO A 46 0.34 -6.78 -9.57
N ILE A 47 1.29 -7.71 -9.41
CA ILE A 47 2.60 -7.64 -10.06
C ILE A 47 2.47 -8.16 -11.49
N LYS A 48 2.57 -7.25 -12.47
CA LYS A 48 2.60 -7.61 -13.90
C LYS A 48 3.72 -8.64 -14.15
N ARG A 49 3.43 -9.63 -15.00
CA ARG A 49 4.23 -10.85 -15.26
C ARG A 49 5.73 -10.66 -15.53
N GLU A 50 6.21 -9.44 -15.80
CA GLU A 50 7.53 -9.16 -16.38
C GLU A 50 8.64 -8.80 -15.39
N ASP A 51 8.36 -8.51 -14.10
CA ASP A 51 9.44 -8.27 -13.12
C ASP A 51 9.54 -9.38 -12.05
N PRO A 52 10.34 -10.44 -12.30
CA PRO A 52 10.52 -11.54 -11.36
C PRO A 52 11.19 -11.12 -10.04
N ARG A 53 11.84 -9.96 -9.96
CA ARG A 53 12.53 -9.49 -8.74
C ARG A 53 11.58 -8.89 -7.70
N MET A 54 10.31 -8.70 -8.06
CA MET A 54 9.28 -8.19 -7.15
C MET A 54 8.43 -9.30 -6.54
N LYS A 55 8.52 -10.51 -7.07
CA LYS A 55 7.64 -11.59 -6.64
C LYS A 55 8.06 -12.08 -5.26
N THR A 56 7.10 -12.14 -4.36
CA THR A 56 7.24 -12.81 -3.08
C THR A 56 7.09 -14.30 -3.27
N THR A 57 7.99 -15.07 -2.69
CA THR A 57 7.95 -16.55 -2.71
C THR A 57 7.23 -17.10 -1.47
N GLU A 58 6.87 -18.38 -1.51
CA GLU A 58 6.35 -19.07 -0.32
C GLU A 58 7.35 -19.01 0.86
N LYS A 59 8.64 -19.17 0.57
CA LYS A 59 9.71 -19.11 1.58
C LYS A 59 9.79 -17.73 2.24
N ASP A 60 9.54 -16.66 1.49
CA ASP A 60 9.52 -15.30 2.05
C ASP A 60 8.34 -15.16 3.01
N VAL A 61 7.18 -15.75 2.69
CA VAL A 61 6.00 -15.80 3.56
C VAL A 61 6.27 -16.64 4.81
N ASP A 62 6.87 -17.83 4.67
CA ASP A 62 7.29 -18.68 5.78
C ASP A 62 8.18 -17.92 6.77
N SER A 63 9.22 -17.27 6.25
CA SER A 63 10.19 -16.53 7.05
C SER A 63 9.53 -15.36 7.78
N ARG A 64 8.61 -14.66 7.11
CA ARG A 64 7.81 -13.56 7.69
C ARG A 64 6.97 -14.03 8.87
N LEU A 65 6.14 -15.04 8.63
CA LEU A 65 5.18 -15.51 9.64
C LEU A 65 5.87 -16.26 10.78
N GLY A 66 7.01 -16.88 10.52
CA GLY A 66 7.86 -17.49 11.56
C GLY A 66 8.51 -16.45 12.47
N TYR A 67 8.86 -15.27 11.94
CA TYR A 67 9.45 -14.18 12.72
C TYR A 67 8.40 -13.31 13.42
N ASP A 68 7.33 -12.96 12.72
CA ASP A 68 6.21 -12.16 13.24
C ASP A 68 4.88 -12.71 12.69
N PRO A 69 4.12 -13.49 13.49
CA PRO A 69 2.83 -14.07 13.07
C PRO A 69 1.78 -13.03 12.62
N MET A 70 1.97 -11.76 13.02
CA MET A 70 1.10 -10.64 12.69
C MET A 70 1.62 -9.81 11.50
N SER A 71 2.72 -10.20 10.85
CA SER A 71 3.29 -9.45 9.73
C SER A 71 2.43 -9.49 8.47
N VAL A 72 1.45 -10.38 8.40
CA VAL A 72 0.48 -10.44 7.30
C VAL A 72 -0.91 -10.60 7.88
N LEU A 73 -1.83 -9.72 7.50
CA LEU A 73 -3.26 -9.93 7.76
C LEU A 73 -3.98 -10.34 6.47
N LEU A 74 -4.93 -11.25 6.62
CA LEU A 74 -5.76 -11.79 5.54
C LEU A 74 -7.22 -11.42 5.79
N GLY A 75 -7.90 -10.97 4.74
CA GLY A 75 -9.32 -10.65 4.73
C GLY A 75 -10.13 -11.69 3.97
N PHE A 76 -11.27 -12.06 4.52
CA PHE A 76 -12.17 -13.10 3.98
C PHE A 76 -13.59 -12.56 3.88
N LEU A 77 -14.35 -13.05 2.89
CA LEU A 77 -15.78 -12.78 2.76
C LEU A 77 -16.59 -14.00 3.20
N GLY A 78 -17.58 -13.77 4.06
CA GLY A 78 -18.42 -14.82 4.63
C GLY A 78 -17.61 -15.83 5.44
N ASN A 79 -17.94 -17.11 5.27
CA ASN A 79 -17.30 -18.24 5.95
C ASN A 79 -16.27 -18.97 5.08
N ASP A 80 -15.89 -18.40 3.92
CA ASP A 80 -14.89 -19.00 3.05
C ASP A 80 -13.47 -18.67 3.55
N PHE A 81 -13.09 -19.30 4.65
CA PHE A 81 -11.76 -19.13 5.26
C PHE A 81 -10.65 -19.90 4.52
N GLY A 82 -10.94 -20.55 3.40
CA GLY A 82 -9.92 -21.18 2.54
C GLY A 82 -9.36 -20.22 1.50
N ASN A 83 -10.13 -19.19 1.14
CA ASN A 83 -9.81 -18.27 0.03
C ASN A 83 -9.73 -16.83 0.54
N PRO A 84 -8.54 -16.35 0.96
CA PRO A 84 -8.37 -14.94 1.31
C PRO A 84 -8.60 -14.07 0.07
N VAL A 85 -9.39 -13.01 0.25
CA VAL A 85 -9.72 -12.06 -0.84
C VAL A 85 -8.99 -10.73 -0.70
N ALA A 86 -8.32 -10.51 0.42
CA ALA A 86 -7.56 -9.31 0.69
C ALA A 86 -6.36 -9.62 1.59
N MET A 87 -5.30 -8.84 1.47
CA MET A 87 -4.11 -8.97 2.29
C MET A 87 -3.49 -7.61 2.54
N ILE A 88 -2.91 -7.44 3.72
CA ILE A 88 -2.01 -6.33 4.04
C ILE A 88 -0.75 -6.89 4.68
N ASN A 89 0.40 -6.45 4.17
CA ASN A 89 1.71 -6.74 4.77
C ASN A 89 2.01 -5.66 5.82
N ILE A 90 2.65 -6.06 6.92
CA ILE A 90 3.01 -5.21 8.05
C ILE A 90 4.48 -5.44 8.39
N VAL A 91 5.22 -4.35 8.51
CA VAL A 91 6.64 -4.33 8.90
C VAL A 91 6.77 -3.44 10.14
N LYS A 92 7.32 -3.99 11.20
CA LYS A 92 7.37 -3.33 12.51
C LYS A 92 8.78 -2.83 12.79
N LEU A 93 8.93 -1.50 12.89
CA LEU A 93 10.23 -0.81 12.98
C LEU A 93 10.33 0.01 14.26
N VAL A 94 11.58 0.24 14.68
CA VAL A 94 11.94 1.25 15.69
C VAL A 94 12.64 2.39 14.97
N LEU A 95 11.98 3.54 14.91
CA LEU A 95 12.51 4.74 14.23
C LEU A 95 12.54 5.90 15.22
N CYS A 96 13.69 6.57 15.34
CA CYS A 96 13.81 7.81 16.14
C CYS A 96 13.36 9.02 15.33
N ASP A 97 13.69 9.05 14.04
CA ASP A 97 13.24 10.06 13.08
C ASP A 97 12.63 9.36 11.86
N ILE A 98 11.30 9.35 11.78
CA ILE A 98 10.58 8.69 10.69
C ILE A 98 10.94 9.29 9.32
N VAL A 99 11.23 10.58 9.22
CA VAL A 99 11.55 11.17 7.92
C VAL A 99 12.95 10.77 7.48
N ARG A 100 13.93 10.66 8.39
CA ARG A 100 15.32 10.37 8.03
C ARG A 100 15.66 8.89 7.97
N GLU A 101 15.09 8.08 8.85
CA GLU A 101 15.47 6.69 9.06
C GLU A 101 14.57 5.69 8.32
N PHE A 102 13.46 6.16 7.73
CA PHE A 102 12.52 5.28 7.05
C PHE A 102 13.14 4.62 5.81
N PRO A 103 12.93 3.31 5.60
CA PRO A 103 13.47 2.57 4.46
C PRO A 103 13.17 3.23 3.11
N SER A 104 14.16 3.28 2.25
CA SER A 104 14.06 4.01 0.99
C SER A 104 13.26 3.23 -0.06
N THR A 105 13.28 1.90 -0.01
CA THR A 105 12.66 1.05 -1.03
C THR A 105 11.62 0.08 -0.46
N HIS A 106 10.68 -0.35 -1.32
CA HIS A 106 9.76 -1.44 -0.98
C HIS A 106 10.51 -2.74 -0.67
N GLN A 107 11.60 -3.03 -1.40
CA GLN A 107 12.46 -4.19 -1.19
C GLN A 107 13.10 -4.21 0.20
N GLU A 108 13.52 -3.07 0.73
CA GLU A 108 14.05 -2.98 2.10
C GLU A 108 13.00 -3.32 3.16
N LEU A 109 11.71 -3.25 2.83
CA LEU A 109 10.59 -3.64 3.71
C LEU A 109 10.12 -5.07 3.45
N THR A 110 10.28 -5.57 2.22
CA THR A 110 9.62 -6.81 1.77
C THR A 110 10.54 -7.94 1.31
N GLY A 111 11.86 -7.73 1.23
CA GLY A 111 12.84 -8.75 0.81
C GLY A 111 13.33 -9.67 1.94
N ASP A 112 14.17 -10.65 1.61
CA ASP A 112 14.62 -11.69 2.55
C ASP A 112 15.53 -11.15 3.68
N GLU A 113 16.37 -10.14 3.39
CA GLU A 113 17.28 -9.52 4.38
C GLU A 113 16.62 -8.39 5.18
N SER A 114 15.35 -8.03 4.86
CA SER A 114 14.65 -6.89 5.46
C SER A 114 14.41 -7.02 6.97
N PHE A 115 14.42 -8.24 7.51
CA PHE A 115 14.10 -8.51 8.92
C PHE A 115 15.20 -8.15 9.90
N VAL A 116 16.43 -7.89 9.45
CA VAL A 116 17.52 -7.52 10.36
C VAL A 116 17.19 -6.23 11.13
N THR A 117 16.38 -5.36 10.53
CA THR A 117 15.99 -4.07 11.12
C THR A 117 14.60 -4.08 11.76
N THR A 118 13.83 -5.17 11.61
CA THR A 118 12.48 -5.25 12.17
C THR A 118 12.52 -5.73 13.61
N ARG A 119 11.76 -5.07 14.48
CA ARG A 119 11.69 -5.38 15.91
C ARG A 119 10.25 -5.45 16.40
N PRO A 120 9.52 -6.54 16.11
CA PRO A 120 8.07 -6.64 16.35
C PRO A 120 7.61 -6.29 17.77
N SER A 121 8.41 -6.61 18.79
CA SER A 121 8.10 -6.39 20.22
C SER A 121 8.47 -4.98 20.74
N GLU A 122 9.34 -4.28 20.03
CA GLU A 122 9.87 -2.95 20.41
C GLU A 122 9.36 -1.85 19.48
N ALA A 123 8.75 -2.20 18.35
CA ALA A 123 8.39 -1.27 17.30
C ALA A 123 7.50 -0.13 17.80
N ASN A 124 7.89 1.09 17.44
CA ASN A 124 7.10 2.30 17.63
C ASN A 124 6.37 2.75 16.36
N VAL A 125 6.69 2.12 15.23
CA VAL A 125 6.06 2.39 13.92
C VAL A 125 5.72 1.09 13.22
N TRP A 126 4.51 0.99 12.71
CA TRP A 126 4.05 -0.13 11.89
C TRP A 126 3.88 0.34 10.44
N VAL A 127 4.59 -0.30 9.52
CA VAL A 127 4.60 0.08 8.11
C VAL A 127 3.78 -0.91 7.30
N CYS A 128 2.85 -0.41 6.51
CA CYS A 128 2.02 -1.17 5.58
C CYS A 128 2.50 -0.93 4.15
N PRO A 129 3.51 -1.68 3.66
CA PRO A 129 4.07 -1.47 2.32
C PRO A 129 3.17 -1.96 1.19
N TRP A 130 2.20 -2.81 1.50
CA TRP A 130 1.37 -3.45 0.48
C TRP A 130 -0.01 -3.78 1.01
N VAL A 131 -1.02 -3.34 0.27
CA VAL A 131 -2.42 -3.75 0.46
C VAL A 131 -2.95 -4.22 -0.87
N VAL A 132 -3.54 -5.42 -0.89
CA VAL A 132 -4.11 -6.01 -2.09
C VAL A 132 -5.51 -6.53 -1.78
N VAL A 133 -6.38 -6.42 -2.78
CA VAL A 133 -7.69 -7.07 -2.82
C VAL A 133 -7.75 -7.80 -4.15
N GLU A 134 -8.17 -9.06 -4.12
CA GLU A 134 -8.35 -9.91 -5.30
C GLU A 134 -9.12 -9.17 -6.39
N GLU A 135 -8.64 -9.25 -7.64
CA GLU A 135 -9.21 -8.48 -8.76
C GLU A 135 -10.69 -8.79 -8.98
N SER A 136 -11.04 -10.07 -8.85
CA SER A 136 -12.42 -10.58 -8.94
C SER A 136 -13.35 -9.99 -7.88
N VAL A 137 -12.81 -9.51 -6.76
CA VAL A 137 -13.54 -8.92 -5.63
C VAL A 137 -13.49 -7.39 -5.68
N SER A 138 -12.35 -6.81 -6.08
CA SER A 138 -12.15 -5.37 -6.21
C SER A 138 -13.23 -4.73 -7.10
N GLY A 139 -13.56 -5.37 -8.23
CA GLY A 139 -14.61 -4.93 -9.15
C GLY A 139 -16.05 -5.01 -8.63
N GLN A 140 -16.28 -5.64 -7.46
CA GLN A 140 -17.62 -5.77 -6.86
C GLN A 140 -17.98 -4.56 -5.97
N GLY A 141 -16.98 -3.76 -5.57
CA GLY A 141 -17.22 -2.53 -4.82
C GLY A 141 -17.78 -2.75 -3.41
N TYR A 142 -17.39 -3.85 -2.75
CA TYR A 142 -17.77 -4.12 -1.36
C TYR A 142 -17.40 -2.98 -0.43
N ARG A 143 -18.35 -2.60 0.42
CA ARG A 143 -18.16 -1.60 1.48
C ARG A 143 -18.91 -1.96 2.75
N GLY A 144 -18.28 -1.70 3.90
CA GLY A 144 -18.87 -1.83 5.24
C GLY A 144 -18.86 -0.51 5.99
N ASP A 145 -19.69 -0.41 7.03
CA ASP A 145 -19.65 0.71 7.96
C ASP A 145 -18.58 0.46 9.03
N PHE A 146 -17.71 1.44 9.23
CA PHE A 146 -16.70 1.44 10.29
C PHE A 146 -16.69 2.83 10.95
N HIS A 147 -17.07 2.88 12.23
CA HIS A 147 -17.25 4.11 12.99
C HIS A 147 -18.10 5.18 12.26
N GLY A 148 -19.21 4.78 11.63
CA GLY A 148 -20.13 5.69 10.95
C GLY A 148 -19.66 6.13 9.56
N GLN A 149 -18.56 5.57 9.05
CA GLN A 149 -18.04 5.85 7.72
C GLN A 149 -18.03 4.60 6.86
N ARG A 150 -18.41 4.76 5.58
CA ARG A 150 -18.49 3.64 4.65
C ARG A 150 -17.15 3.38 3.95
N LYS A 151 -16.48 2.30 4.34
CA LYS A 151 -15.11 1.94 3.92
C LYS A 151 -15.10 0.76 2.94
N SER A 152 -14.21 0.79 1.94
CA SER A 152 -13.93 -0.36 1.06
C SER A 152 -13.09 -1.43 1.77
N LEU A 153 -12.96 -2.62 1.18
CA LEU A 153 -12.17 -3.71 1.78
C LEU A 153 -10.71 -3.31 2.04
N SER A 154 -10.03 -2.65 1.09
CA SER A 154 -8.65 -2.16 1.30
C SER A 154 -8.57 -1.17 2.47
N GLN A 155 -9.57 -0.29 2.61
CA GLN A 155 -9.65 0.64 3.72
C GLN A 155 -9.84 -0.11 5.04
N LEU A 156 -10.73 -1.11 5.08
CA LEU A 156 -10.95 -1.96 6.25
C LEU A 156 -9.70 -2.75 6.65
N MET A 157 -8.88 -3.21 5.69
CA MET A 157 -7.59 -3.83 5.99
C MET A 157 -6.66 -2.88 6.73
N VAL A 158 -6.50 -1.64 6.25
CA VAL A 158 -5.68 -0.62 6.93
C VAL A 158 -6.23 -0.28 8.31
N MET A 159 -7.56 -0.15 8.45
CA MET A 159 -8.19 0.10 9.75
C MET A 159 -7.99 -1.06 10.73
N ALA A 160 -8.01 -2.31 10.27
CA ALA A 160 -7.69 -3.46 11.12
C ALA A 160 -6.26 -3.38 11.67
N VAL A 161 -5.30 -2.91 10.88
CA VAL A 161 -3.93 -2.68 11.36
C VAL A 161 -3.89 -1.58 12.42
N ALA A 162 -4.56 -0.45 12.17
CA ALA A 162 -4.59 0.67 13.11
C ALA A 162 -5.26 0.30 14.44
N GLU A 163 -6.38 -0.41 14.41
CA GLU A 163 -7.06 -0.89 15.64
C GLU A 163 -6.22 -1.92 16.41
N GLU A 164 -5.46 -2.76 15.71
CA GLU A 164 -4.54 -3.67 16.38
C GLU A 164 -3.34 -2.94 16.98
N ALA A 165 -2.76 -2.00 16.25
CA ALA A 165 -1.64 -1.19 16.72
C ALA A 165 -2.02 -0.34 17.95
N LYS A 166 -3.27 0.14 18.07
CA LYS A 166 -3.75 0.85 19.27
C LYS A 166 -3.73 0.01 20.56
N LYS A 167 -3.66 -1.32 20.45
CA LYS A 167 -3.58 -2.21 21.62
C LYS A 167 -2.18 -2.27 22.22
N THR A 168 -1.18 -1.72 21.53
CA THR A 168 0.19 -1.58 22.02
C THR A 168 0.50 -0.12 22.30
N ASP A 169 0.90 0.18 23.53
CA ASP A 169 1.24 1.53 24.01
C ASP A 169 2.48 2.14 23.34
N LYS A 170 3.31 1.32 22.70
CA LYS A 170 4.55 1.74 22.04
C LYS A 170 4.35 2.36 20.66
N VAL A 171 3.26 2.04 19.97
CA VAL A 171 3.11 2.40 18.55
C VAL A 171 2.46 3.76 18.45
N GLY A 172 3.21 4.75 17.96
CA GLY A 172 2.69 6.09 17.69
C GLY A 172 1.93 6.14 16.37
N ASP A 173 2.47 5.48 15.35
CA ASP A 173 2.03 5.64 13.97
C ASP A 173 1.91 4.32 13.21
N VAL A 174 0.86 4.22 12.40
CA VAL A 174 0.81 3.28 11.27
C VAL A 174 1.11 4.06 9.99
N ILE A 175 2.09 3.63 9.21
CA ILE A 175 2.48 4.27 7.96
C ILE A 175 2.08 3.39 6.79
N ALA A 176 1.17 3.85 5.94
CA ALA A 176 0.98 3.23 4.64
C ALA A 176 2.08 3.71 3.68
N PHE A 177 2.86 2.78 3.14
CA PHE A 177 3.91 3.08 2.17
C PHE A 177 3.45 2.66 0.78
N THR A 178 2.77 3.59 0.12
CA THR A 178 1.90 3.29 -1.01
C THR A 178 2.50 3.69 -2.34
N ARG A 179 2.00 3.05 -3.39
CA ARG A 179 2.34 3.31 -4.78
C ARG A 179 1.21 4.09 -5.44
N PRO A 180 1.47 5.25 -6.07
CA PRO A 180 0.47 5.91 -6.91
C PRO A 180 0.12 5.02 -8.11
N PHE A 181 -1.17 4.91 -8.42
CA PHE A 181 -1.67 4.02 -9.46
C PHE A 181 -1.48 4.60 -10.87
N ARG A 182 -1.57 5.93 -11.05
CA ARG A 182 -1.60 6.57 -12.39
C ARG A 182 -0.66 7.76 -12.59
N ALA A 183 0.40 7.88 -11.78
CA ALA A 183 1.30 9.03 -11.86
C ALA A 183 1.91 9.19 -13.26
N GLY A 184 2.30 8.07 -13.87
CA GLY A 184 2.83 8.03 -15.24
C GLY A 184 1.81 8.48 -16.29
N ASP A 185 0.61 7.91 -16.28
CA ASP A 185 -0.48 8.29 -17.20
C ASP A 185 -0.79 9.78 -17.11
N TYR A 186 -0.86 10.32 -15.88
CA TYR A 186 -1.13 11.73 -15.68
C TYR A 186 -0.03 12.58 -16.31
N LEU A 187 1.25 12.27 -16.02
CA LEU A 187 2.38 13.04 -16.52
C LEU A 187 2.38 13.05 -18.05
N LEU A 188 2.14 11.89 -18.67
CA LEU A 188 2.02 11.76 -20.12
C LEU A 188 0.87 12.60 -20.69
N ASN A 189 -0.28 12.63 -20.01
CA ASN A 189 -1.44 13.42 -20.45
C ASN A 189 -1.23 14.94 -20.32
N LYS A 190 -0.51 15.42 -19.29
CA LYS A 190 -0.26 16.86 -19.08
C LYS A 190 0.87 17.43 -19.93
N VAL A 191 1.96 16.68 -20.13
CA VAL A 191 3.19 17.21 -20.73
C VAL A 191 3.18 17.09 -22.27
N GLY A 192 2.19 16.39 -22.84
CA GLY A 192 2.08 16.08 -24.27
C GLY A 192 2.92 14.85 -24.65
N LYS A 193 3.15 14.59 -25.95
CA LYS A 193 3.88 13.40 -26.47
C LYS A 193 5.23 13.20 -25.78
N CYS A 194 5.22 12.47 -24.66
CA CYS A 194 6.40 12.07 -23.92
C CYS A 194 6.45 10.54 -23.88
N SER A 195 7.65 9.99 -23.68
CA SER A 195 7.81 8.56 -23.38
C SER A 195 8.58 8.40 -22.07
N LEU A 196 8.14 7.47 -21.24
CA LEU A 196 8.81 7.08 -20.00
C LEU A 196 9.70 5.89 -20.31
N LYS A 197 11.01 6.01 -20.05
CA LYS A 197 11.96 4.93 -20.26
C LYS A 197 12.88 4.79 -19.04
N PRO A 198 13.17 3.57 -18.58
CA PRO A 198 14.25 3.34 -17.62
C PRO A 198 15.58 3.83 -18.22
N CYS A 199 16.42 4.47 -17.41
CA CYS A 199 17.75 4.89 -17.84
C CYS A 199 18.75 3.72 -17.68
N PRO A 200 19.35 3.22 -18.77
CA PRO A 200 20.31 2.11 -18.69
C PRO A 200 21.48 2.44 -17.76
N GLY A 201 21.80 1.54 -16.82
CA GLY A 201 22.93 1.72 -15.90
C GLY A 201 22.70 2.67 -14.71
N SER A 202 21.48 3.20 -14.54
CA SER A 202 21.14 4.05 -13.39
C SER A 202 19.84 3.60 -12.71
N ARG A 203 19.62 4.02 -11.46
CA ARG A 203 18.32 3.83 -10.76
C ARG A 203 17.26 4.87 -11.17
N LEU A 204 17.51 5.64 -12.23
CA LEU A 204 16.77 6.84 -12.60
C LEU A 204 15.65 6.52 -13.60
N LEU A 205 14.56 7.28 -13.50
CA LEU A 205 13.52 7.32 -14.52
C LEU A 205 13.72 8.54 -15.42
N GLY A 206 13.72 8.30 -16.74
CA GLY A 206 13.81 9.36 -17.74
C GLY A 206 12.45 9.70 -18.33
N VAL A 207 12.10 10.99 -18.36
CA VAL A 207 10.99 11.50 -19.19
C VAL A 207 11.59 12.06 -20.47
N TRP A 208 11.16 11.54 -21.61
CA TRP A 208 11.60 12.00 -22.93
C TRP A 208 10.48 12.81 -23.59
N LYS A 209 10.74 14.06 -23.98
CA LYS A 209 9.84 14.89 -24.80
C LYS A 209 10.54 15.25 -26.11
N GLY A 210 10.31 14.47 -27.16
CA GLY A 210 11.19 14.52 -28.34
C GLY A 210 12.61 14.10 -27.94
N ASP A 211 13.60 14.93 -28.24
CA ASP A 211 15.02 14.70 -27.90
C ASP A 211 15.42 15.25 -26.51
N VAL A 212 14.49 15.89 -25.80
CA VAL A 212 14.77 16.48 -24.47
C VAL A 212 14.54 15.44 -23.38
N PHE A 213 15.54 15.28 -22.52
CA PHE A 213 15.60 14.32 -21.43
C PHE A 213 15.48 14.99 -20.06
N TYR A 214 14.54 14.53 -19.23
CA TYR A 214 14.38 14.95 -17.84
C TYR A 214 14.72 13.78 -16.92
N ASN A 215 15.71 13.98 -16.04
CA ASN A 215 16.09 13.04 -15.00
C ASN A 215 15.08 13.09 -13.84
N ILE A 216 14.78 11.94 -13.24
CA ILE A 216 14.19 11.82 -11.90
C ILE A 216 15.24 11.14 -11.02
N ASP A 217 15.93 11.91 -10.18
CA ASP A 217 16.99 11.42 -9.29
C ASP A 217 16.60 11.40 -7.80
N GLN A 218 17.57 11.06 -6.94
CA GLN A 218 17.42 11.00 -5.49
C GLN A 218 16.98 12.33 -4.85
N GLN A 219 17.20 13.45 -5.55
CA GLN A 219 16.79 14.80 -5.20
C GLN A 219 15.49 15.24 -5.90
N GLY A 220 14.82 14.33 -6.60
CA GLY A 220 13.68 14.60 -7.48
C GLY A 220 14.13 14.82 -8.91
N ILE A 221 13.23 15.28 -9.78
CA ILE A 221 13.70 15.96 -11.01
C ILE A 221 14.64 17.06 -10.55
N SER A 222 15.73 17.33 -11.27
CA SER A 222 16.83 18.25 -10.90
C SER A 222 16.44 19.72 -10.62
N ASN A 223 15.17 19.97 -10.29
CA ASN A 223 14.62 21.01 -9.42
C ASN A 223 13.63 20.37 -8.40
N GLY A 224 14.13 19.88 -7.26
CA GLY A 224 13.34 19.17 -6.24
C GLY A 224 12.16 19.96 -5.65
N GLU A 225 12.21 21.30 -5.68
CA GLU A 225 11.09 22.18 -5.30
C GLU A 225 9.89 22.06 -6.25
N GLN A 226 10.13 21.79 -7.54
CA GLN A 226 9.05 21.67 -8.53
C GLN A 226 8.28 20.35 -8.40
N TYR A 227 8.87 19.29 -7.83
CA TYR A 227 8.16 18.02 -7.63
C TYR A 227 7.19 18.11 -6.44
N LEU A 228 7.59 18.77 -5.34
CA LEU A 228 6.69 19.06 -4.21
C LEU A 228 5.65 20.15 -4.56
N LEU A 229 6.03 21.22 -5.27
CA LEU A 229 5.09 22.23 -5.80
C LEU A 229 4.12 21.67 -6.86
N PHE A 230 4.53 20.65 -7.61
CA PHE A 230 3.65 19.90 -8.51
C PHE A 230 2.59 19.15 -7.71
N TRP A 231 2.86 18.67 -6.49
CA TRP A 231 1.89 17.98 -5.63
C TRP A 231 1.07 18.95 -4.75
N ASP A 232 1.65 20.05 -4.27
CA ASP A 232 0.95 21.09 -3.50
C ASP A 232 -0.16 21.77 -4.31
N ASN A 233 -0.01 21.89 -5.63
CA ASN A 233 -1.06 22.39 -6.53
C ASN A 233 -2.08 21.31 -6.97
N TYR A 234 -1.95 20.06 -6.50
CA TYR A 234 -2.55 18.87 -7.12
C TYR A 234 -3.63 18.17 -6.30
N TYR A 235 -3.92 18.69 -5.12
CA TYR A 235 -5.01 18.20 -4.26
C TYR A 235 -6.41 18.44 -4.85
N SER A 236 -6.54 19.04 -6.03
CA SER A 236 -7.80 19.14 -6.75
C SER A 236 -7.61 19.05 -8.26
N LEU A 237 -8.04 17.96 -8.89
CA LEU A 237 -8.59 18.07 -10.23
C LEU A 237 -10.08 18.32 -10.07
N LYS A 238 -10.61 19.39 -10.65
CA LYS A 238 -12.03 19.42 -10.98
C LYS A 238 -12.24 18.46 -12.14
N ASP A 239 -13.12 17.49 -11.99
CA ASP A 239 -13.61 16.76 -13.15
C ASP A 239 -14.41 17.68 -14.08
N ASN A 240 -14.80 17.17 -15.25
CA ASN A 240 -15.60 17.93 -16.22
C ASN A 240 -16.99 18.33 -15.67
N ASP A 241 -17.41 17.74 -14.54
CA ASP A 241 -18.68 18.01 -13.86
C ASP A 241 -18.50 19.00 -12.68
N GLY A 242 -17.28 19.52 -12.46
CA GLY A 242 -16.95 20.50 -11.43
C GLY A 242 -16.67 19.91 -10.04
N GLU A 243 -16.71 18.59 -9.86
CA GLU A 243 -16.37 17.96 -8.60
C GLU A 243 -14.84 17.89 -8.43
N SER A 244 -14.34 18.37 -7.30
CA SER A 244 -12.92 18.20 -6.95
C SER A 244 -12.68 16.76 -6.53
N ARG A 245 -12.11 15.95 -7.44
CA ARG A 245 -11.65 14.60 -7.14
C ARG A 245 -10.15 14.55 -7.19
N LEU A 246 -9.58 13.81 -6.24
CA LEU A 246 -8.17 13.46 -6.31
C LEU A 246 -7.94 12.59 -7.54
N TRP A 247 -6.94 12.96 -8.33
CA TRP A 247 -6.57 12.32 -9.58
C TRP A 247 -6.15 10.85 -9.41
N ASP A 248 -5.65 10.48 -8.22
CA ASP A 248 -5.25 9.14 -7.86
C ASP A 248 -6.17 8.55 -6.79
N THR A 249 -6.74 7.39 -7.08
CA THR A 249 -7.72 6.72 -6.24
C THR A 249 -7.10 6.15 -4.97
N VAL A 250 -5.82 5.78 -4.99
CA VAL A 250 -5.08 5.27 -3.82
C VAL A 250 -4.79 6.43 -2.86
N LEU A 251 -4.43 7.59 -3.39
CA LEU A 251 -4.29 8.82 -2.60
C LEU A 251 -5.59 9.24 -1.93
N GLY A 252 -6.67 9.34 -2.70
CA GLY A 252 -7.98 9.69 -2.15
C GLY A 252 -8.47 8.68 -1.13
N MET A 253 -8.13 7.40 -1.28
CA MET A 253 -8.43 6.39 -0.28
C MET A 253 -7.70 6.65 1.05
N HIS A 254 -6.41 6.96 1.05
CA HIS A 254 -5.66 7.20 2.29
C HIS A 254 -6.13 8.48 3.00
N LEU A 255 -6.30 9.58 2.27
CA LEU A 255 -6.75 10.87 2.82
C LEU A 255 -8.18 10.78 3.38
N SER A 256 -9.10 10.10 2.68
CA SER A 256 -10.47 9.87 3.18
C SER A 256 -10.53 8.93 4.40
N ASN A 257 -9.42 8.27 4.74
CA ASN A 257 -9.27 7.53 5.99
C ASN A 257 -8.59 8.34 7.10
N GLY A 258 -8.38 9.65 6.91
CA GLY A 258 -7.74 10.51 7.91
C GLY A 258 -6.22 10.36 7.96
N ALA A 259 -5.59 9.79 6.93
CA ALA A 259 -4.14 9.72 6.88
C ALA A 259 -3.54 11.09 6.53
N ALA A 260 -2.45 11.47 7.18
CA ALA A 260 -1.66 12.63 6.83
C ALA A 260 -0.55 12.24 5.82
N PRO A 261 -0.36 13.00 4.72
CA PRO A 261 0.84 12.84 3.89
C PRO A 261 2.10 13.09 4.74
N LEU A 262 3.09 12.21 4.64
CA LEU A 262 4.31 12.28 5.45
C LEU A 262 5.56 12.56 4.60
N PHE A 263 5.77 11.75 3.56
CA PHE A 263 6.92 11.92 2.66
C PHE A 263 6.64 11.34 1.28
N VAL A 264 7.44 11.76 0.31
CA VAL A 264 7.52 11.20 -1.03
C VAL A 264 8.96 10.73 -1.26
N ARG A 265 9.14 9.50 -1.74
CA ARG A 265 10.45 8.92 -2.02
C ARG A 265 10.54 8.49 -3.49
N PRO A 266 11.60 8.88 -4.23
CA PRO A 266 11.80 8.51 -5.65
C PRO A 266 12.25 7.04 -5.84
N HIS A 267 11.84 6.15 -4.95
CA HIS A 267 12.46 4.83 -4.78
C HIS A 267 11.46 3.67 -4.70
N GLY A 268 10.35 3.82 -5.42
CA GLY A 268 9.32 2.80 -5.52
C GLY A 268 9.72 1.54 -6.23
N GLN A 269 10.56 1.64 -7.28
CA GLN A 269 11.30 0.59 -8.00
C GLN A 269 11.73 1.15 -9.37
N ILE A 270 12.92 0.78 -9.85
CA ILE A 270 13.55 1.31 -11.09
C ILE A 270 12.72 1.05 -12.37
N TYR A 271 11.73 0.15 -12.29
CA TYR A 271 10.90 -0.27 -13.42
C TYR A 271 9.39 -0.05 -13.18
N ASP A 272 9.00 0.62 -12.10
CA ASP A 272 7.59 0.91 -11.83
C ASP A 272 7.16 2.20 -12.54
N LEU A 273 7.15 2.14 -13.88
CA LEU A 273 6.78 3.26 -14.76
C LEU A 273 5.38 3.85 -14.44
N PRO A 274 4.34 3.05 -14.11
CA PRO A 274 3.04 3.58 -13.73
C PRO A 274 3.07 4.52 -12.52
N SER A 275 3.97 4.28 -11.56
CA SER A 275 4.15 5.12 -10.37
C SER A 275 5.25 6.16 -10.52
N LEU A 276 5.89 6.24 -11.69
CA LEU A 276 7.10 7.02 -11.93
C LEU A 276 8.27 6.63 -11.00
N GLY A 277 8.28 5.40 -10.50
CA GLY A 277 9.26 4.96 -9.51
C GLY A 277 9.11 5.67 -8.16
N VAL A 278 7.95 6.24 -7.84
CA VAL A 278 7.70 6.99 -6.59
C VAL A 278 6.91 6.15 -5.59
N ARG A 279 7.20 6.34 -4.30
CA ARG A 279 6.35 5.89 -3.18
C ARG A 279 6.02 7.04 -2.26
N MET A 280 4.89 6.91 -1.58
CA MET A 280 4.38 7.92 -0.68
C MET A 280 4.09 7.30 0.68
N GLY A 281 4.55 7.97 1.73
CA GLY A 281 4.21 7.64 3.11
C GLY A 281 2.97 8.39 3.55
N PHE A 282 2.00 7.68 4.11
CA PHE A 282 0.81 8.25 4.75
C PHE A 282 0.75 7.80 6.20
N ALA A 283 0.79 8.74 7.14
CA ALA A 283 0.72 8.47 8.56
C ALA A 283 -0.75 8.39 9.03
N TYR A 284 -1.06 7.33 9.76
CA TYR A 284 -2.26 7.18 10.56
C TYR A 284 -1.85 7.31 12.03
N HIS A 285 -2.00 8.53 12.56
CA HIS A 285 -1.69 8.82 13.96
C HIS A 285 -2.67 8.09 14.86
N LEU A 286 -2.16 7.21 15.74
CA LEU A 286 -3.01 6.38 16.59
C LEU A 286 -3.47 7.12 17.85
N ASN A 287 -2.67 8.10 18.28
CA ASN A 287 -2.95 9.00 19.39
C ASN A 287 -3.26 10.37 18.79
N GLY A 288 -4.54 10.77 18.84
CA GLY A 288 -5.02 11.95 18.13
C GLY A 288 -4.34 13.26 18.54
N ALA A 289 -3.99 14.04 17.53
CA ALA A 289 -4.20 15.49 17.48
C ALA A 289 -4.63 15.85 16.05
#